data_AF-M2PWY0-F1
#
_entry.id   AF-M2PWY0-F1
#
_cell.length_a   1.000
_cell.length_b   1.000
_cell.length_c   1.000
_cell.angle_alpha   90.00
_cell.angle_beta   90.00
_cell.angle_gamma   90.00
#
_symmetry.space_group_name_H-M   'P 1'
#
loop_
_entity.id
_entity.type
_entity.pdbx_description
1 polymer ?
#
loop_
_entity_poly.entity_id
_entity_poly.type
_entity_poly.pdbx_seq_one_letter_code
_entity_poly.pdbx_strand_id
1 'polypeptide(L)'
;MQVKTGRWARIATVGQAHWFFGNLYEAVVDVPRLTGDRSPGLLTSGSPARYFIPAAPATIASTALALTGSWRDGGDRRAIVTAAAGTAVATGITVHLVRSVNLPLLKEQPDRVRREELAKKWHRANLARLALLILVRFAFRRATADRR
;
A
#
# COMPACT_ATOMS: atom_id res chain seq x y z
N MET A 1 25.48 -11.53 10.00
CA MET A 1 24.30 -11.46 9.09
C MET A 1 23.30 -10.36 9.46
N GLN A 2 23.19 -10.01 10.76
CA GLN A 2 22.26 -8.99 11.30
C GLN A 2 22.26 -7.61 10.60
N VAL A 3 23.41 -7.09 10.15
CA VAL A 3 23.50 -5.74 9.54
C VAL A 3 22.66 -5.61 8.26
N LYS A 4 22.52 -6.68 7.46
CA LYS A 4 21.73 -6.65 6.22
C LYS A 4 20.22 -6.60 6.52
N THR A 5 19.75 -7.36 7.52
CA THR A 5 18.34 -7.38 7.94
C THR A 5 17.89 -6.00 8.43
N GLY A 6 18.74 -5.28 9.19
CA GLY A 6 18.44 -3.93 9.67
C GLY A 6 18.35 -2.86 8.58
N ARG A 7 19.08 -2.99 7.46
CA ARG A 7 18.93 -2.08 6.31
C ARG A 7 17.60 -2.30 5.60
N TRP A 8 17.24 -3.56 5.30
CA TRP A 8 15.99 -3.88 4.63
C TRP A 8 14.77 -3.49 5.48
N ALA A 9 14.84 -3.70 6.79
CA ALA A 9 13.79 -3.29 7.72
C ALA A 9 13.54 -1.77 7.72
N ARG A 10 14.60 -0.96 7.61
CA ARG A 10 14.46 0.51 7.49
C ARG A 10 13.81 0.92 6.19
N ILE A 11 14.26 0.37 5.06
CA ILE A 11 13.68 0.66 3.73
C ILE A 11 12.20 0.24 3.71
N ALA A 12 11.88 -0.94 4.23
CA ALA A 12 10.52 -1.43 4.35
C ALA A 12 9.66 -0.51 5.24
N THR A 13 10.20 -0.03 6.35
CA THR A 13 9.50 0.89 7.25
C THR A 13 9.14 2.20 6.55
N VAL A 14 10.10 2.80 5.84
CA VAL A 14 9.87 4.04 5.07
C VAL A 14 8.86 3.79 3.95
N GLY A 15 9.01 2.68 3.23
CA GLY A 15 8.10 2.29 2.15
C GLY A 15 6.66 2.06 2.62
N GLN A 16 6.47 1.35 3.74
CA GLN A 16 5.16 1.13 4.35
C GLN A 16 4.54 2.44 4.85
N ALA A 17 5.35 3.34 5.43
CA ALA A 17 4.89 4.66 5.84
C ALA A 17 4.45 5.50 4.63
N HIS A 18 5.27 5.56 3.58
CA HIS A 18 4.91 6.22 2.32
C HIS A 18 3.61 5.64 1.74
N TRP A 19 3.46 4.31 1.76
CA TRP A 19 2.26 3.65 1.27
C TRP A 19 1.01 4.04 2.09
N PHE A 20 1.11 4.04 3.41
CA PHE A 20 0.02 4.45 4.28
C PHE A 20 -0.34 5.93 4.07
N PHE A 21 0.63 6.84 4.17
CA PHE A 21 0.37 8.28 4.09
C PHE A 21 -0.09 8.72 2.71
N GLY A 22 0.41 8.12 1.62
CA GLY A 22 -0.09 8.41 0.28
C GLY A 22 -1.57 8.08 0.15
N ASN A 23 -2.01 6.94 0.69
CA ASN A 23 -3.42 6.55 0.64
C ASN A 23 -4.32 7.31 1.62
N LEU A 24 -3.77 7.76 2.75
CA LEU A 24 -4.47 8.64 3.67
C LEU A 24 -4.67 10.02 3.04
N TYR A 25 -3.62 10.57 2.44
CA TYR A 25 -3.69 11.82 1.69
C TYR A 25 -4.77 11.74 0.59
N GLU A 26 -4.76 10.68 -0.22
CA GLU A 26 -5.76 10.49 -1.28
C GLU A 26 -7.20 10.45 -0.75
N ALA A 27 -7.41 9.87 0.45
CA ALA A 27 -8.72 9.88 1.09
C ALA A 27 -9.12 11.27 1.58
N VAL A 28 -8.19 12.00 2.21
CA VAL A 28 -8.43 13.35 2.75
C VAL A 28 -8.79 14.33 1.64
N VAL A 29 -8.10 14.27 0.50
CA VAL A 29 -8.37 15.17 -0.64
C VAL A 29 -9.45 14.65 -1.59
N ASP A 30 -10.05 13.50 -1.28
CA ASP A 30 -11.11 12.86 -2.08
C ASP A 30 -10.75 12.72 -3.58
N VAL A 31 -9.56 12.18 -3.86
CA VAL A 31 -9.04 12.00 -5.24
C VAL A 31 -10.05 11.38 -6.21
N PRO A 32 -10.85 10.35 -5.83
CA PRO A 32 -11.82 9.75 -6.75
C PRO A 32 -12.85 10.74 -7.33
N ARG A 33 -13.16 11.84 -6.61
CA ARG A 33 -14.05 12.88 -7.13
C ARG A 33 -13.32 13.87 -8.02
N LEU A 34 -12.06 14.16 -7.73
CA LEU A 34 -11.22 15.09 -8.48
C LEU A 34 -10.80 14.55 -9.86
N THR A 35 -10.93 13.25 -10.13
CA THR A 35 -10.58 12.65 -11.43
C THR A 35 -11.53 13.02 -12.57
N GLY A 36 -12.72 13.56 -12.28
CA GLY A 36 -13.68 13.99 -13.30
C GLY A 36 -13.25 15.19 -14.16
N ASP A 37 -12.36 16.03 -13.62
CA ASP A 37 -11.92 17.28 -14.25
C ASP A 37 -10.48 17.21 -14.79
N ARG A 38 -9.90 16.00 -14.86
CA ARG A 38 -8.49 15.78 -15.23
C ARG A 38 -8.34 15.17 -16.62
N SER A 39 -7.23 15.49 -17.28
CA SER A 39 -6.83 14.81 -18.51
C SER A 39 -6.64 13.30 -18.25
N PRO A 40 -7.28 12.43 -19.06
CA PRO A 40 -7.26 10.99 -18.84
C PRO A 40 -5.84 10.42 -18.94
N GLY A 41 -5.47 9.56 -17.99
CA GLY A 41 -4.22 8.80 -18.05
C GLY A 41 -3.62 8.41 -16.69
N LEU A 42 -2.94 7.27 -16.66
CA LEU A 42 -2.28 6.78 -15.44
C LEU A 42 -1.00 7.55 -15.09
N LEU A 43 -0.37 8.19 -16.07
CA LEU A 43 0.88 8.93 -15.89
C LEU A 43 0.73 10.41 -16.21
N THR A 44 -0.48 10.98 -16.19
CA THR A 44 -0.69 12.42 -16.38
C THR A 44 -0.30 13.22 -15.14
N SER A 45 -0.13 14.54 -15.30
CA SER A 45 0.18 15.41 -14.16
C SER A 45 -0.92 15.32 -13.10
N GLY A 46 -0.54 15.12 -11.84
CA GLY A 46 -1.47 14.89 -10.73
C GLY A 46 -1.94 13.44 -10.53
N SER A 47 -1.55 12.48 -11.39
CA SER A 47 -1.85 11.06 -11.17
C SER A 47 -0.99 10.47 -10.05
N PRO A 48 -1.61 9.83 -9.04
CA PRO A 48 -0.87 9.18 -7.97
C PRO A 48 0.09 8.07 -8.40
N ALA A 49 -0.14 7.48 -9.57
CA ALA A 49 0.66 6.37 -10.04
C ALA A 49 2.14 6.74 -10.24
N ARG A 50 2.45 8.02 -10.51
CA ARG A 50 3.85 8.46 -10.75
C ARG A 50 4.76 8.23 -9.54
N TYR A 51 4.26 8.47 -8.32
CA TYR A 51 5.04 8.25 -7.10
C TYR A 51 4.85 6.86 -6.51
N PHE A 52 3.74 6.18 -6.80
CA PHE A 52 3.49 4.82 -6.33
C PHE A 52 4.19 3.72 -7.14
N ILE A 53 4.33 3.87 -8.46
CA ILE A 53 4.92 2.84 -9.34
C ILE A 53 6.36 2.46 -8.96
N PRO A 54 7.29 3.40 -8.70
CA PRO A 54 8.64 3.02 -8.27
C PRO A 54 8.69 2.60 -6.80
N ALA A 55 7.87 3.20 -5.94
CA ALA A 55 7.93 2.98 -4.50
C ALA A 55 7.34 1.62 -4.07
N ALA A 56 6.30 1.12 -4.76
CA ALA A 56 5.62 -0.12 -4.37
C ALA A 56 6.51 -1.37 -4.52
N PRO A 57 7.21 -1.63 -5.65
CA PRO A 57 8.11 -2.77 -5.78
C PRO A 57 9.23 -2.74 -4.74
N ALA A 58 9.81 -1.56 -4.50
CA ALA A 58 10.87 -1.40 -3.49
C ALA A 58 10.36 -1.71 -2.07
N THR A 59 9.16 -1.25 -1.74
CA THR A 59 8.51 -1.51 -0.44
C THR A 59 8.23 -3.00 -0.23
N ILE A 60 7.67 -3.67 -1.25
CA ILE A 60 7.34 -5.10 -1.19
C ILE A 60 8.62 -5.94 -1.08
N ALA A 61 9.62 -5.66 -1.93
CA ALA A 61 10.88 -6.41 -1.94
C ALA A 61 11.64 -6.24 -0.62
N SER A 62 11.77 -5.01 -0.11
CA SER A 62 12.44 -4.77 1.17
C SER A 62 11.69 -5.40 2.35
N THR A 63 10.35 -5.38 2.35
CA THR A 63 9.53 -6.07 3.36
C THR A 63 9.80 -7.58 3.33
N ALA A 64 9.78 -8.20 2.16
CA ALA A 64 10.05 -9.64 1.99
C ALA A 64 11.46 -10.02 2.45
N LEU A 65 12.49 -9.24 2.08
CA LEU A 65 13.86 -9.48 2.50
C LEU A 65 14.05 -9.35 4.02
N ALA A 66 13.44 -8.34 4.64
CA ALA A 66 13.48 -8.15 6.09
C ALA A 66 12.79 -9.31 6.85
N LEU A 67 11.60 -9.74 6.39
CA LEU A 67 10.88 -10.85 6.99
C LEU A 67 11.59 -12.20 6.78
N THR A 68 12.22 -12.41 5.63
CA THR A 68 13.02 -13.62 5.37
C THR A 68 14.27 -13.67 6.25
N GLY A 69 14.94 -12.52 6.45
CA GLY A 69 16.05 -12.40 7.39
C GLY A 69 15.60 -12.73 8.81
N SER A 70 14.55 -12.07 9.30
CA SER A 70 13.95 -12.35 10.62
C SER A 70 13.54 -13.82 10.78
N TRP A 71 12.98 -14.45 9.74
CA TRP A 71 12.63 -15.87 9.77
C TRP A 71 13.85 -16.77 9.96
N ARG A 72 14.95 -16.49 9.26
CA ARG A 72 16.19 -17.27 9.39
C ARG A 72 16.85 -17.08 10.76
N ASP A 73 16.72 -15.89 11.33
CA ASP A 73 17.30 -15.52 12.62
C ASP A 73 16.41 -15.92 13.82
N GLY A 74 15.34 -16.72 13.61
CA GLY A 74 14.49 -17.23 14.69
C GLY A 74 13.46 -16.22 15.25
N GLY A 75 13.09 -15.21 14.45
CA GLY A 75 12.09 -14.20 14.80
C GLY A 75 10.68 -14.76 15.07
N ASP A 76 9.80 -13.92 15.60
CA ASP A 76 8.43 -14.29 15.93
C ASP A 76 7.65 -14.74 14.68
N ARG A 77 7.44 -16.06 14.57
CA ARG A 77 6.77 -16.72 13.44
C ARG A 77 5.38 -16.15 13.16
N ARG A 78 4.60 -15.89 14.21
CA ARG A 78 3.23 -15.36 14.08
C ARG A 78 3.26 -13.93 13.56
N ALA A 79 4.18 -13.11 14.08
CA ALA A 79 4.36 -11.74 13.62
C ALA A 79 4.84 -11.68 12.16
N ILE A 80 5.78 -12.55 11.76
CA ILE A 80 6.27 -12.64 10.38
C ILE A 80 5.15 -13.00 9.42
N VAL A 81 4.39 -14.07 9.73
CA VAL A 81 3.26 -14.51 8.88
C VAL A 81 2.20 -13.43 8.79
N THR A 82 1.85 -12.78 9.91
CA THR A 82 0.87 -11.68 9.93
C THR A 82 1.31 -10.51 9.05
N ALA A 83 2.58 -10.10 9.14
CA ALA A 83 3.13 -9.03 8.33
C ALA A 83 3.17 -9.41 6.84
N ALA A 84 3.60 -10.62 6.50
CA ALA A 84 3.67 -11.11 5.13
C ALA A 84 2.28 -11.22 4.49
N ALA A 85 1.35 -11.92 5.15
CA ALA A 85 -0.02 -12.09 4.68
C ALA A 85 -0.74 -10.74 4.57
N GLY A 86 -0.61 -9.87 5.58
CA GLY A 86 -1.22 -8.54 5.54
C GLY A 86 -0.65 -7.67 4.41
N THR A 87 0.66 -7.74 4.13
CA THR A 87 1.27 -7.03 3.00
C THR A 87 0.74 -7.57 1.67
N ALA A 88 0.60 -8.89 1.52
CA ALA A 88 0.04 -9.51 0.33
C ALA A 88 -1.43 -9.10 0.11
N VAL A 89 -2.26 -9.12 1.17
CA VAL A 89 -3.66 -8.69 1.09
C VAL A 89 -3.77 -7.20 0.77
N ALA A 90 -2.96 -6.32 1.38
CA ALA A 90 -2.95 -4.89 1.05
C ALA A 90 -2.56 -4.62 -0.41
N THR A 91 -1.62 -5.43 -0.94
CA THR A 91 -1.26 -5.42 -2.36
C THR A 91 -2.43 -5.85 -3.23
N GLY A 92 -3.10 -6.94 -2.87
CA GLY A 92 -4.30 -7.43 -3.56
C GLY A 92 -5.43 -6.40 -3.60
N ILE A 93 -5.73 -5.74 -2.48
CA ILE A 93 -6.70 -4.64 -2.41
C ILE A 93 -6.30 -3.51 -3.36
N THR A 94 -5.02 -3.14 -3.40
CA THR A 94 -4.53 -2.08 -4.27
C THR A 94 -4.71 -2.46 -5.75
N VAL A 95 -4.35 -3.68 -6.15
CA VAL A 95 -4.57 -4.17 -7.52
C VAL A 95 -6.07 -4.21 -7.87
N HIS A 96 -6.91 -4.64 -6.94
CA HIS A 96 -8.37 -4.67 -7.12
C HIS A 96 -8.95 -3.27 -7.30
N LEU A 97 -8.53 -2.30 -6.48
CA LEU A 97 -8.94 -0.90 -6.61
C LEU A 97 -8.48 -0.29 -7.94
N VAL A 98 -7.24 -0.54 -8.34
CA VAL A 98 -6.73 -0.05 -9.63
C VAL A 98 -7.59 -0.56 -10.78
N ARG A 99 -7.86 -1.87 -10.82
CA ARG A 99 -8.62 -2.51 -11.91
C ARG A 99 -10.09 -2.14 -11.92
N SER A 100 -10.74 -2.15 -10.76
CA SER A 100 -12.21 -2.04 -10.68
C SER A 100 -12.73 -0.64 -10.38
N VAL A 101 -11.84 0.30 -10.05
CA VAL A 101 -12.22 1.66 -9.67
C VAL A 101 -11.38 2.71 -10.39
N ASN A 102 -10.05 2.70 -10.21
CA ASN A 102 -9.22 3.78 -10.77
C ASN A 102 -9.20 3.77 -12.29
N LEU A 103 -9.11 2.58 -12.92
CA LEU A 103 -9.16 2.46 -14.38
C LEU A 103 -10.50 2.93 -14.96
N PRO A 104 -11.67 2.47 -14.46
CA PRO A 104 -12.96 3.03 -14.87
C PRO A 104 -13.05 4.55 -14.71
N LEU A 105 -12.66 5.09 -13.54
CA LEU A 105 -12.69 6.54 -13.29
C LEU A 105 -11.83 7.33 -14.28
N LEU A 106 -10.66 6.81 -14.67
CA LEU A 106 -9.71 7.52 -15.52
C LEU A 106 -9.93 7.31 -17.03
N LYS A 107 -10.43 6.14 -17.44
CA LYS A 107 -10.55 5.76 -18.86
C LYS A 107 -11.96 5.90 -19.41
N GLU A 108 -12.96 5.49 -18.64
CA GLU A 108 -14.34 5.40 -19.11
C GLU A 108 -15.10 6.71 -18.87
N GLN A 109 -14.58 7.60 -18.04
CA GLN A 109 -15.20 8.88 -17.65
C GLN A 109 -16.69 8.72 -17.32
N PRO A 110 -17.01 7.89 -16.30
CA PRO A 110 -18.38 7.55 -15.99
C PRO A 110 -19.21 8.79 -15.63
N ASP A 111 -20.52 8.64 -15.84
CA ASP A 111 -21.52 9.61 -15.41
C ASP A 111 -21.46 9.89 -13.90
N ARG A 112 -22.19 10.91 -13.45
CA ARG A 112 -22.14 11.35 -12.05
C ARG A 112 -22.54 10.25 -11.07
N VAL A 113 -23.59 9.50 -11.37
CA VAL A 113 -24.12 8.44 -10.50
C VAL A 113 -23.08 7.33 -10.33
N ARG A 114 -22.54 6.82 -11.45
CA ARG A 114 -21.54 5.76 -11.42
C ARG A 114 -20.23 6.23 -10.79
N ARG A 115 -19.84 7.49 -11.00
CA ARG A 115 -18.67 8.10 -10.34
C ARG A 115 -18.82 8.11 -8.82
N GLU A 116 -20.00 8.49 -8.31
CA GLU A 116 -20.27 8.48 -6.87
C GLU A 116 -20.23 7.06 -6.27
N GLU A 117 -20.74 6.06 -6.98
CA GLU A 117 -20.63 4.65 -6.57
C GLU A 117 -19.18 4.18 -6.50
N LEU A 118 -18.40 4.48 -7.54
CA LEU A 118 -16.98 4.13 -7.62
C LEU A 118 -16.18 4.83 -6.52
N ALA A 119 -16.46 6.09 -6.22
CA ALA A 119 -15.84 6.83 -5.12
C ALA A 119 -16.16 6.19 -3.76
N LYS A 120 -17.42 5.82 -3.50
CA LYS A 120 -17.81 5.10 -2.26
C LYS A 120 -17.08 3.76 -2.15
N LYS A 121 -16.99 2.99 -3.24
CA LYS A 121 -16.25 1.73 -3.29
C LYS A 121 -14.76 1.95 -3.00
N TRP A 122 -14.18 3.00 -3.58
CA TRP A 122 -12.80 3.40 -3.34
C TRP A 122 -12.53 3.64 -1.86
N HIS A 123 -13.33 4.50 -1.22
CA HIS A 123 -13.16 4.88 0.19
C HIS A 123 -13.29 3.70 1.13
N ARG A 124 -14.27 2.82 0.92
CA ARG A 124 -14.46 1.60 1.74
C ARG A 124 -13.26 0.68 1.68
N ALA A 125 -12.76 0.37 0.47
CA ALA A 125 -11.62 -0.51 0.34
C ALA A 125 -10.31 0.17 0.78
N ASN A 126 -10.19 1.49 0.60
CA ASN A 126 -9.05 2.25 1.09
C ASN A 126 -9.00 2.27 2.62
N LEU A 127 -10.14 2.43 3.30
CA LEU A 127 -10.22 2.34 4.76
C LEU A 127 -9.75 0.96 5.26
N ALA A 128 -10.23 -0.12 4.63
CA ALA A 128 -9.78 -1.47 4.94
C ALA A 128 -8.26 -1.64 4.73
N ARG A 129 -7.73 -1.08 3.64
CA ARG A 129 -6.29 -1.06 3.36
C ARG A 129 -5.51 -0.28 4.42
N LEU A 130 -5.97 0.90 4.86
CA LEU A 130 -5.30 1.69 5.89
C LEU A 130 -5.25 0.95 7.23
N ALA A 131 -6.38 0.36 7.65
CA ALA A 131 -6.43 -0.47 8.86
C ALA A 131 -5.47 -1.66 8.77
N LEU A 132 -5.41 -2.32 7.62
CA LEU A 132 -4.50 -3.43 7.38
C LEU A 132 -3.03 -2.99 7.39
N LEU A 133 -2.69 -1.84 6.81
CA LEU A 133 -1.33 -1.31 6.83
C LEU A 133 -0.87 -0.96 8.26
N ILE A 134 -1.77 -0.50 9.12
CA ILE A 134 -1.49 -0.32 10.56
C ILE A 134 -1.16 -1.68 11.20
N LEU A 135 -1.99 -2.70 10.99
CA LEU A 135 -1.75 -4.05 11.50
C LEU A 135 -0.40 -4.62 11.00
N VAL A 136 -0.13 -4.49 9.70
CA VAL A 136 1.14 -4.89 9.07
C VAL A 136 2.30 -4.17 9.75
N ARG A 137 2.19 -2.87 10.00
CA ARG A 137 3.25 -2.09 10.64
C ARG A 137 3.57 -2.58 12.05
N PHE A 138 2.54 -2.91 12.84
CA PHE A 138 2.71 -3.48 14.18
C PHE A 138 3.35 -4.87 14.14
N ALA A 139 2.83 -5.76 13.29
CA ALA A 139 3.36 -7.10 13.11
C ALA A 139 4.80 -7.08 12.60
N PHE A 140 5.10 -6.22 11.62
CA PHE A 140 6.44 -6.02 11.07
C PHE A 140 7.42 -5.55 12.15
N ARG A 141 7.02 -4.56 12.98
CA ARG A 141 7.86 -4.10 14.10
C ARG A 141 8.22 -5.23 15.04
N ARG A 142 7.23 -6.07 15.39
CA ARG A 142 7.41 -7.20 16.29
C ARG A 142 8.28 -8.29 15.66
N ALA A 143 8.13 -8.53 14.36
CA ALA A 143 8.95 -9.46 13.61
C ALA A 143 10.41 -9.01 13.51
N THR A 144 10.69 -7.70 13.41
CA THR A 144 12.04 -7.17 13.23
C THR A 144 12.62 -6.52 14.48
N ALA A 145 11.99 -6.66 15.65
CA ALA A 145 12.58 -6.18 16.89
C ALA A 145 13.80 -7.06 17.21
N ASP A 146 14.98 -6.45 17.28
CA ASP A 146 16.19 -7.13 17.73
C ASP A 146 15.95 -7.71 19.13
N ARG A 147 16.14 -9.02 19.29
CA ARG A 147 16.42 -9.57 20.61
C ARG A 147 17.85 -9.16 20.93
N ARG A 148 18.00 -8.17 21.82
CA ARG A 148 19.24 -8.00 22.59
C ARG A 148 19.45 -9.24 23.46
#